data_AF-A0A5C4R7L1-F1
#
_entry.id   AF-A0A5C4R7L1-F1
#
_cell.length_a   1.000
_cell.length_b   1.000
_cell.length_c   1.000
_cell.angle_alpha   90.00
_cell.angle_beta   90.00
_cell.angle_gamma   90.00
#
_symmetry.space_group_name_H-M   'P 1'
#
loop_
_entity.id
_entity.type
_entity.pdbx_description
1 polymer ?
#
loop_
_entity_poly.entity_id
_entity_poly.type
_entity_poly.pdbx_seq_one_letter_code
_entity_poly.pdbx_strand_id
1 'polypeptide(L)'
;MSAELLKENDFLVLAGPVGAFDATALHPGPGRVGGTVLRFTHLTPRPSAFQVLADCACLCQRLLAEHLCALRYRQPQDEQTAFSGDAPVAWSAQADGTVTAFRIAPIIASSPLLMSLSRDLCGRSMSDDRRFAFLAAAFAGA
;
A
#
# COMPACT_ATOMS: atom_id res chain seq x y z
N MET A 1 -0.13 -25.76 -9.76
CA MET A 1 -0.94 -24.77 -9.02
C MET A 1 -1.61 -23.89 -10.05
N SER A 2 -2.85 -24.22 -10.40
CA SER A 2 -3.45 -23.91 -11.70
C SER A 2 -4.57 -22.90 -11.54
N ALA A 3 -4.43 -21.71 -12.16
CA ALA A 3 -5.42 -20.67 -12.55
C ALA A 3 -6.66 -20.34 -11.68
N GLU A 4 -7.23 -21.25 -10.91
CA GLU A 4 -8.42 -21.08 -10.09
C GLU A 4 -8.15 -20.30 -8.79
N LEU A 5 -6.95 -20.42 -8.20
CA LEU A 5 -6.53 -19.55 -7.08
C LEU A 5 -6.42 -18.07 -7.46
N LEU A 6 -6.18 -17.78 -8.76
CA LEU A 6 -6.17 -16.43 -9.32
C LEU A 6 -7.59 -15.92 -9.62
N LYS A 7 -8.61 -16.79 -9.65
CA LYS A 7 -10.02 -16.39 -9.80
C LYS A 7 -10.66 -15.98 -8.48
N GLU A 8 -10.17 -16.50 -7.35
CA GLU A 8 -10.70 -16.17 -6.02
C GLU A 8 -10.11 -14.88 -5.43
N ASN A 9 -8.95 -14.44 -5.94
CA ASN A 9 -8.27 -13.24 -5.47
C ASN A 9 -7.80 -12.41 -6.68
N ASP A 10 -8.32 -11.19 -6.84
CA ASP A 10 -7.97 -10.27 -7.93
C ASP A 10 -6.57 -9.62 -7.78
N PHE A 11 -5.68 -10.26 -7.04
CA PHE A 11 -4.33 -9.76 -6.78
C PHE A 11 -3.28 -10.88 -6.70
N LEU A 12 -2.07 -10.54 -7.15
CA LEU A 12 -0.86 -11.34 -7.02
C LEU A 12 0.00 -10.79 -5.88
N VAL A 13 0.46 -11.66 -4.98
CA VAL A 13 1.43 -11.30 -3.92
C VAL A 13 2.80 -11.87 -4.27
N LEU A 14 3.82 -11.02 -4.28
CA LEU A 14 5.21 -11.40 -4.49
C LEU A 14 6.02 -11.04 -3.24
N ALA A 15 6.78 -12.00 -2.70
CA ALA A 15 7.67 -11.78 -1.55
C ALA A 15 9.14 -11.80 -2.01
N GLY A 16 9.89 -10.75 -1.71
CA GLY A 16 11.28 -10.60 -2.17
C GLY A 16 12.06 -9.51 -1.43
N PRO A 17 13.38 -9.41 -1.65
CA PRO A 17 14.21 -8.37 -1.03
C PRO A 17 13.88 -6.97 -1.58
N VAL A 18 14.27 -5.92 -0.84
CA VAL A 18 13.91 -4.50 -1.08
C VAL A 18 14.19 -3.98 -2.51
N GLY A 19 15.10 -4.59 -3.27
CA GLY A 19 15.37 -4.21 -4.66
C GLY A 19 14.89 -5.19 -5.73
N ALA A 20 14.27 -6.32 -5.36
CA ALA A 20 13.84 -7.34 -6.33
C ALA A 20 12.74 -6.87 -7.28
N PHE A 21 12.03 -5.81 -6.93
CA PHE A 21 10.82 -5.37 -7.62
C PHE A 21 10.93 -3.98 -8.24
N ASP A 22 11.97 -3.23 -7.88
CA ASP A 22 12.17 -1.83 -8.27
C ASP A 22 13.21 -1.69 -9.40
N ALA A 23 13.64 -2.80 -10.01
CA ALA A 23 14.73 -2.88 -11.00
C ALA A 23 16.07 -2.25 -10.56
N THR A 24 16.20 -1.90 -9.28
CA THR A 24 17.39 -1.29 -8.66
C THR A 24 18.36 -2.32 -8.07
N ALA A 25 17.93 -3.58 -7.89
CA ALA A 25 18.84 -4.65 -7.52
C ALA A 25 19.61 -5.17 -8.73
N LEU A 26 20.95 -5.06 -8.66
CA LEU A 26 21.84 -5.98 -9.36
C LEU A 26 21.37 -7.40 -9.08
N HIS A 27 20.99 -8.10 -10.16
CA HIS A 27 20.40 -9.45 -10.20
C HIS A 27 20.62 -10.28 -8.92
N PRO A 28 19.60 -10.45 -8.06
CA PRO A 28 19.62 -11.58 -7.15
C PRO A 28 19.58 -12.83 -8.05
N GLY A 29 20.56 -13.72 -7.90
CA GLY A 29 20.63 -14.95 -8.70
C GLY A 29 19.29 -15.69 -8.72
N PRO A 30 18.99 -16.42 -9.81
CA PRO A 30 17.71 -17.10 -9.98
C PRO A 30 17.40 -18.02 -8.78
N GLY A 31 16.17 -17.96 -8.28
CA GLY A 31 15.65 -18.96 -7.32
C GLY A 31 15.48 -18.53 -5.86
N ARG A 32 15.77 -17.27 -5.47
CA ARG A 32 15.38 -16.78 -4.13
C ARG A 32 13.95 -16.26 -4.12
N VAL A 33 13.02 -17.11 -3.69
CA VAL A 33 11.66 -16.71 -3.28
C VAL A 33 11.69 -16.38 -1.79
N GLY A 34 11.29 -15.18 -1.40
CA GLY A 34 11.30 -14.69 -0.01
C GLY A 34 12.17 -13.44 0.22
N GLY A 35 11.71 -12.54 1.09
CA GLY A 35 12.41 -11.33 1.52
C GLY A 35 11.51 -10.41 2.35
N THR A 36 12.03 -9.25 2.78
CA THR A 36 11.36 -8.33 3.70
C THR A 36 10.27 -7.46 3.06
N VAL A 37 10.06 -7.59 1.75
CA VAL A 37 9.05 -6.82 1.01
C VAL A 37 7.97 -7.75 0.46
N LEU A 38 6.72 -7.38 0.71
CA LEU A 38 5.54 -7.94 0.07
C LEU A 38 5.03 -6.94 -0.97
N ARG A 39 4.94 -7.36 -2.23
CA ARG A 39 4.37 -6.58 -3.33
C ARG A 39 3.02 -7.15 -3.72
N PHE A 40 2.00 -6.31 -3.68
CA PHE A 40 0.66 -6.61 -4.16
C PHE A 40 0.48 -6.03 -5.57
N THR A 41 0.01 -6.84 -6.52
CA THR A 41 -0.30 -6.42 -7.89
C THR A 41 -1.73 -6.81 -8.22
N HIS A 42 -2.61 -5.82 -8.37
CA HIS A 42 -4.01 -6.05 -8.71
C HIS A 42 -4.17 -6.31 -10.21
N LEU A 43 -4.98 -7.30 -10.58
CA LEU A 43 -5.09 -7.78 -11.95
C LEU A 43 -6.13 -6.99 -12.78
N THR A 44 -7.37 -6.82 -12.30
CA THR A 44 -8.40 -5.89 -12.86
C THR A 44 -9.71 -5.97 -12.06
N PRO A 45 -10.55 -4.90 -12.01
CA PRO A 45 -10.24 -3.52 -12.37
C PRO A 45 -9.21 -2.94 -11.40
N ARG A 46 -8.47 -1.92 -11.84
CA ARG A 46 -7.42 -1.32 -11.02
C ARG A 46 -8.07 -0.59 -9.83
N PRO A 47 -7.92 -1.07 -8.58
CA PRO A 47 -8.54 -0.44 -7.44
C PRO A 47 -7.95 0.96 -7.21
N SER A 48 -8.71 1.81 -6.54
CA SER A 48 -8.20 3.10 -6.08
C SER A 48 -7.07 2.87 -5.05
N ALA A 49 -6.15 3.82 -4.90
CA ALA A 49 -5.05 3.70 -3.95
C ALA A 49 -5.56 3.51 -2.52
N PHE A 50 -6.69 4.12 -2.18
CA PHE A 50 -7.30 3.94 -0.87
C PHE A 50 -7.86 2.53 -0.66
N GLN A 51 -8.42 1.92 -1.71
CA GLN A 51 -8.82 0.51 -1.65
C GLN A 51 -7.61 -0.42 -1.48
N VAL A 52 -6.50 -0.16 -2.19
CA VAL A 52 -5.23 -0.90 -1.99
C VAL A 52 -4.74 -0.80 -0.55
N LEU A 53 -4.83 0.39 0.07
CA LEU A 53 -4.49 0.57 1.47
C LEU A 53 -5.38 -0.27 2.39
N ALA A 54 -6.70 -0.27 2.18
CA ALA A 54 -7.64 -1.05 2.99
C ALA A 54 -7.40 -2.55 2.88
N ASP A 55 -7.14 -3.04 1.66
CA ASP A 55 -6.83 -4.46 1.41
C ASP A 55 -5.51 -4.83 2.09
N CYS A 56 -4.45 -4.02 1.94
CA CYS A 56 -3.16 -4.23 2.60
C CYS A 56 -3.29 -4.23 4.13
N ALA A 57 -4.01 -3.27 4.70
CA ALA A 57 -4.21 -3.17 6.15
C ALA A 57 -4.98 -4.38 6.70
N CYS A 58 -5.93 -4.91 5.92
CA CYS A 58 -6.69 -6.10 6.28
C CYS A 58 -5.85 -7.38 6.18
N LEU A 59 -5.23 -7.63 5.02
CA LEU A 59 -4.49 -8.85 4.71
C LEU A 59 -3.19 -8.98 5.51
N CYS A 60 -2.52 -7.86 5.77
CA CYS A 60 -1.22 -7.84 6.44
C CYS A 60 -1.30 -7.42 7.91
N GLN A 61 -2.49 -7.31 8.51
CA GLN A 61 -2.67 -6.75 9.86
C GLN A 61 -1.70 -7.34 10.89
N ARG A 62 -1.59 -8.67 10.91
CA ARG A 62 -0.71 -9.38 11.85
C ARG A 62 0.77 -9.06 11.60
N LEU A 63 1.17 -9.02 10.33
CA LEU A 63 2.54 -8.70 9.93
C LEU A 63 2.89 -7.24 10.26
N LEU A 64 1.95 -6.31 10.07
CA LEU A 64 2.12 -4.90 10.42
C LEU A 64 2.16 -4.66 11.93
N ALA A 65 1.45 -5.48 12.72
CA ALA A 65 1.53 -5.43 14.18
C ALA A 65 2.84 -6.02 14.72
N GLU A 66 3.38 -7.06 14.09
CA GLU A 66 4.63 -7.72 14.49
C GLU A 66 5.88 -6.98 13.98
N HIS A 67 5.77 -6.24 12.86
CA HIS A 67 6.89 -5.56 12.22
C HIS A 67 6.57 -4.09 11.96
N LEU A 68 7.32 -3.19 12.62
CA LEU A 68 7.26 -1.75 12.39
C LEU A 68 7.83 -1.39 11.01
N CYS A 69 6.99 -1.46 9.98
CA CYS A 69 7.35 -1.11 8.61
C CYS A 69 6.37 -0.07 8.02
N ALA A 70 6.88 0.76 7.11
CA ALA A 70 6.05 1.73 6.40
C ALA A 70 5.28 1.05 5.26
N LEU A 71 4.01 1.41 5.07
CA LEU A 71 3.27 1.04 3.86
C LEU A 71 3.54 2.07 2.76
N ARG A 72 3.80 1.58 1.55
CA ARG A 72 4.07 2.42 0.38
C ARG A 72 3.30 1.89 -0.81
N TYR A 73 2.74 2.82 -1.57
CA TYR A 73 2.08 2.54 -2.84
C TYR A 73 2.57 3.55 -3.87
N ARG A 74 2.77 3.06 -5.09
CA ARG A 74 3.12 3.87 -6.26
C ARG A 74 2.49 3.26 -7.50
N GLN A 75 1.92 4.12 -8.34
CA GLN A 75 1.57 3.75 -9.70
C GLN A 75 2.82 3.78 -10.59
N PRO A 76 2.92 2.92 -11.63
CA PRO A 76 4.10 2.86 -12.51
C PRO A 76 4.45 4.18 -13.21
N GLN A 77 3.49 5.08 -13.38
CA GLN A 77 3.71 6.39 -14.01
C GLN A 77 4.35 7.41 -13.07
N ASP A 78 4.55 7.06 -11.79
CA ASP A 78 4.91 7.98 -10.72
C ASP A 78 6.24 7.56 -10.04
N GLU A 79 7.25 7.25 -10.85
CA GLU A 79 8.54 6.71 -10.42
C GLU A 79 9.35 7.67 -9.51
N GLN A 80 9.03 8.97 -9.52
CA GLN A 80 9.85 10.00 -8.86
C GLN A 80 9.24 10.65 -7.62
N THR A 81 8.02 10.30 -7.20
CA THR A 81 7.46 10.91 -5.99
C THR A 81 8.17 10.41 -4.73
N ALA A 82 9.17 11.17 -4.31
CA ALA A 82 9.86 11.01 -3.03
C ALA A 82 9.03 11.68 -1.94
N PHE A 83 8.38 10.87 -1.09
CA PHE A 83 7.81 11.38 0.16
C PHE A 83 8.96 11.66 1.13
N SER A 84 9.49 12.89 1.08
CA SER A 84 10.44 13.40 2.06
C SER A 84 9.66 14.05 3.21
N GLY A 85 9.66 13.43 4.39
CA GLY A 85 9.09 14.02 5.59
C GLY A 85 8.67 13.02 6.65
N ASP A 86 8.54 13.53 7.88
CA ASP A 86 8.11 12.77 9.06
C ASP A 86 6.58 12.68 9.19
N ALA A 87 5.84 13.19 8.20
CA ALA A 87 4.38 13.14 8.21
C ALA A 87 3.87 11.69 8.40
N PRO A 88 2.93 11.45 9.33
CA PRO A 88 2.37 10.13 9.57
C PRO A 88 1.71 9.51 8.33
N VAL A 89 1.12 10.35 7.49
CA VAL A 89 0.46 9.99 6.23
C VAL A 89 0.87 11.03 5.18
N ALA A 90 1.38 10.58 4.03
CA ALA A 90 1.73 11.43 2.89
C ALA A 90 1.22 10.79 1.58
N TRP A 91 0.73 11.59 0.64
CA TRP A 91 0.24 11.12 -0.65
C TRP A 91 0.42 12.15 -1.75
N SER A 92 0.33 11.69 -2.99
CA SER A 92 0.28 12.52 -4.20
C SER A 92 -1.01 12.20 -4.95
N ALA A 93 -1.69 13.23 -5.42
CA ALA A 93 -2.96 13.12 -6.13
C ALA A 93 -2.96 13.94 -7.42
N GLN A 94 -3.70 13.44 -8.41
CA GLN A 94 -4.05 14.17 -9.63
C GLN A 94 -5.20 15.16 -9.35
N ALA A 95 -5.46 16.05 -10.30
CA ALA A 95 -6.49 17.10 -10.17
C ALA A 95 -7.92 16.55 -10.02
N ASP A 96 -8.16 15.31 -10.45
CA ASP A 96 -9.42 14.58 -10.29
C ASP A 96 -9.57 13.94 -8.89
N GLY A 97 -8.56 14.06 -8.03
CA GLY A 97 -8.52 13.45 -6.69
C GLY A 97 -8.08 11.99 -6.68
N THR A 98 -7.57 11.46 -7.80
CA THR A 98 -6.98 10.13 -7.88
C THR A 98 -5.60 10.13 -7.25
N VAL A 99 -5.38 9.27 -6.24
CA VAL A 99 -4.07 9.13 -5.60
C VAL A 99 -3.17 8.21 -6.40
N THR A 100 -1.98 8.69 -6.75
CA THR A 100 -0.99 7.99 -7.57
C THR A 100 0.16 7.41 -6.74
N ALA A 101 0.39 7.95 -5.55
CA ALA A 101 1.36 7.41 -4.60
C ALA A 101 0.97 7.75 -3.15
N PHE A 102 1.35 6.90 -2.19
CA PHE A 102 1.27 7.22 -0.76
C PHE A 102 2.39 6.57 0.06
N ARG A 103 2.61 7.12 1.27
CA ARG A 103 3.41 6.55 2.35
C ARG A 103 2.65 6.68 3.67
N ILE A 104 2.51 5.58 4.38
CA ILE A 104 2.04 5.52 5.76
C ILE A 104 3.23 5.21 6.66
N ALA A 105 3.44 6.02 7.71
CA ALA A 105 4.53 5.82 8.65
C ALA A 105 4.36 4.50 9.43
N PRO A 106 5.46 3.86 9.89
CA PRO A 106 5.39 2.56 10.56
C PRO A 106 4.43 2.50 11.75
N ILE A 107 4.44 3.54 12.60
CA ILE A 107 3.58 3.60 13.79
C ILE A 107 2.09 3.59 13.43
N ILE A 108 1.73 4.22 12.30
CA ILE A 108 0.37 4.27 11.79
C ILE A 108 0.01 2.96 11.09
N ALA A 109 0.95 2.40 10.33
CA ALA A 109 0.77 1.11 9.66
C ALA A 109 0.49 -0.02 10.65
N SER A 110 1.15 0.00 11.82
CA SER A 110 0.91 -0.95 12.91
C SER A 110 -0.34 -0.65 13.75
N SER A 111 -0.99 0.50 13.53
CA SER A 111 -2.13 0.92 14.36
C SER A 111 -3.39 0.12 14.04
N PRO A 112 -4.07 -0.48 15.04
CA PRO A 112 -5.38 -1.11 14.83
C PRO A 112 -6.43 -0.15 14.27
N LEU A 113 -6.28 1.16 14.53
CA LEU A 113 -7.17 2.20 14.01
C LEU A 113 -7.11 2.33 12.49
N LEU A 114 -5.96 2.03 11.88
CA LEU A 114 -5.80 2.10 10.43
C LEU A 114 -6.79 1.15 9.72
N MET A 115 -6.93 -0.08 10.22
CA MET A 115 -7.82 -1.09 9.65
C MET A 115 -9.30 -0.65 9.70
N SER A 116 -9.73 -0.12 10.85
CA SER A 116 -11.10 0.35 11.03
C SER A 116 -11.39 1.56 10.15
N LEU A 117 -10.50 2.56 10.15
CA LEU A 117 -10.67 3.78 9.36
C LEU A 117 -10.63 3.49 7.85
N SER A 118 -9.71 2.63 7.40
CA SER A 118 -9.60 2.30 5.97
C SER A 118 -10.86 1.58 5.48
N ARG A 119 -11.41 0.66 6.26
CA ARG A 119 -12.67 -0.03 5.93
C ARG A 119 -13.85 0.93 5.86
N ASP A 120 -14.01 1.77 6.87
CA ASP A 120 -15.13 2.71 6.95
C ASP A 120 -15.09 3.75 5.84
N LEU A 121 -13.89 4.25 5.48
CA LEU A 121 -13.70 5.25 4.43
C LEU A 121 -13.84 4.66 3.02
N CYS A 122 -13.49 3.38 2.81
CA CYS A 122 -13.73 2.69 1.55
C CYS A 122 -15.22 2.64 1.18
N GLY A 123 -16.11 2.47 2.16
CA GLY A 123 -17.56 2.45 1.94
C GLY A 123 -18.19 3.81 1.58
N ARG A 124 -17.43 4.91 1.64
CA ARG A 124 -17.95 6.27 1.41
C ARG A 124 -17.74 6.74 -0.02
N SER A 125 -18.74 7.45 -0.55
CA SER A 125 -18.64 8.15 -1.83
C SER A 125 -17.80 9.42 -1.72
N MET A 126 -16.47 9.26 -1.77
CA MET A 126 -15.48 10.33 -1.68
C MET A 126 -14.32 10.04 -2.66
N SER A 127 -13.61 11.07 -3.12
CA SER A 127 -12.35 10.89 -3.84
C SER A 127 -11.27 10.32 -2.92
N ASP A 128 -10.28 9.63 -3.49
CA ASP A 128 -9.16 9.09 -2.72
C ASP A 128 -8.41 10.19 -1.98
N ASP A 129 -8.16 11.33 -2.64
CA ASP A 129 -7.50 12.48 -2.01
C ASP A 129 -8.21 12.92 -0.71
N ARG A 130 -9.54 13.01 -0.72
CA ARG A 130 -10.32 13.35 0.49
C ARG A 130 -10.25 12.26 1.56
N ARG A 131 -10.21 10.98 1.17
CA ARG A 131 -10.06 9.87 2.12
C ARG A 131 -8.68 9.91 2.78
N PHE A 132 -7.62 10.18 2.03
CA PHE A 132 -6.26 10.35 2.58
C PHE A 132 -6.14 11.61 3.46
N ALA A 133 -6.78 12.72 3.07
CA ALA A 133 -6.85 13.91 3.92
C ALA A 133 -7.52 13.63 5.27
N PHE A 134 -8.63 12.87 5.27
CA PHE A 134 -9.28 12.44 6.51
C PHE A 134 -8.37 11.53 7.34
N LEU A 135 -7.73 10.56 6.70
CA LEU A 135 -6.80 9.64 7.36
C LEU A 135 -5.63 10.41 8.01
N ALA A 136 -5.04 11.37 7.31
CA ALA A 136 -3.98 12.22 7.83
C ALA A 136 -4.44 13.06 9.01
N ALA A 137 -5.65 13.64 8.95
CA ALA A 137 -6.22 14.39 10.07
C ALA A 137 -6.46 13.50 11.31
N ALA A 138 -6.91 12.25 11.11
CA ALA A 138 -7.10 11.30 12.20
C ALA A 138 -5.79 10.92 12.93
N PHE A 139 -4.65 11.07 12.26
CA PHE A 139 -3.31 10.73 12.78
C PHE A 139 -2.39 11.94 12.96
N ALA A 140 -2.91 13.17 12.92
CA ALA A 140 -2.09 14.39 12.97
C ALA A 140 -1.34 14.59 14.31
N GLY A 141 -1.70 13.84 15.37
CA GLY A 141 -1.06 13.88 16.69
C GLY A 141 -0.47 12.54 17.15
N ALA A 142 -0.29 11.60 16.23
CA ALA A 142 0.27 10.27 16.49
C ALA A 142 1.80 10.22 16.37
#